data_AF-A0A6J7HST3-F1
#
_entry.id   AF-A0A6J7HST3-F1
#
_cell.length_a   1.000
_cell.length_b   1.000
_cell.length_c   1.000
_cell.angle_alpha   90.00
_cell.angle_beta   90.00
_cell.angle_gamma   90.00
#
_symmetry.space_group_name_H-M   'P 1'
#
loop_
_entity.id
_entity.type
_entity.pdbx_description
1 polymer ?
#
loop_
_entity_poly.entity_id
_entity_poly.type
_entity_poly.pdbx_seq_one_letter_code
_entity_poly.pdbx_strand_id
1 'polypeptide(L)'
;MVKAVPSRDGTRAALIVQRGKTRSLYLARIEQEIDTGKRTLTGPERIASSVVSIVDVDWSSANSLAFIGRNGPGPLQVFDLDLALGTLVPQGGPDRPDAIAAAPGLPVLVSAKDGLIYQLDAGAWTSRLTAWSPSYPS
;
A
#
# COMPACT_ATOMS: atom_id res chain seq x y z
N MET A 1 -12.48 4.39 8.30
CA MET A 1 -11.37 3.56 7.78
C MET A 1 -11.93 2.68 6.69
N VAL A 2 -11.24 2.52 5.55
CA VAL A 2 -11.74 1.68 4.44
C VAL A 2 -10.83 0.48 4.14
N LYS A 3 -9.54 0.52 4.55
CA LYS A 3 -8.62 -0.62 4.56
C LYS A 3 -7.69 -0.51 5.76
N ALA A 4 -7.35 -1.64 6.36
CA ALA A 4 -6.27 -1.77 7.34
C ALA A 4 -5.43 -2.99 6.96
N VAL A 5 -4.11 -2.80 6.83
CA VAL A 5 -3.17 -3.86 6.47
C VAL A 5 -2.10 -3.94 7.56
N PRO A 6 -2.15 -4.98 8.43
CA PRO A 6 -1.14 -5.15 9.46
C PRO A 6 0.22 -5.45 8.82
N SER A 7 1.29 -4.96 9.45
CA SER A 7 2.65 -5.38 9.13
C SER A 7 2.81 -6.86 9.45
N ARG A 8 3.77 -7.52 8.80
CA ARG A 8 4.04 -8.95 9.01
C ARG A 8 4.46 -9.29 10.44
N ASP A 9 5.13 -8.36 11.11
CA ASP A 9 5.50 -8.47 12.54
C ASP A 9 4.32 -8.22 13.50
N GLY A 10 3.16 -7.79 12.99
CA GLY A 10 1.96 -7.52 13.78
C GLY A 10 2.05 -6.31 14.70
N THR A 11 3.07 -5.45 14.55
CA THR A 11 3.30 -4.29 15.44
C THR A 11 2.72 -2.98 14.90
N ARG A 12 2.42 -2.92 13.61
CA ARG A 12 1.95 -1.72 12.90
C ARG A 12 0.84 -2.07 11.94
N ALA A 13 0.10 -1.06 11.49
CA ALA A 13 -0.86 -1.20 10.41
C ALA A 13 -0.82 0.03 9.48
N ALA A 14 -0.78 -0.23 8.18
CA ALA A 14 -1.06 0.76 7.16
C ALA A 14 -2.58 0.90 7.02
N LEU A 15 -3.08 2.13 7.09
CA LEU A 15 -4.50 2.42 7.08
C LEU A 15 -4.85 3.35 5.93
N ILE A 16 -5.86 2.99 5.14
CA ILE A 16 -6.52 3.92 4.23
C ILE A 16 -7.72 4.52 4.95
N VAL A 17 -7.66 5.82 5.19
CA VAL A 17 -8.72 6.58 5.85
C VAL A 17 -9.39 7.47 4.83
N GLN A 18 -10.71 7.31 4.67
CA GLN A 18 -11.53 8.17 3.83
C GLN A 18 -12.17 9.27 4.67
N ARG A 19 -12.01 10.53 4.25
CA ARG A 19 -12.72 11.71 4.79
C ARG A 19 -13.31 12.48 3.62
N GLY A 20 -14.65 12.47 3.50
CA GLY A 20 -15.33 12.97 2.30
C GLY A 20 -14.90 12.20 1.06
N LYS A 21 -14.41 12.91 0.04
CA LYS A 21 -13.88 12.34 -1.22
C LYS A 21 -12.39 12.00 -1.16
N THR A 22 -11.70 12.38 -0.08
CA THR A 22 -10.24 12.20 0.04
C THR A 22 -9.94 10.88 0.74
N ARG A 23 -9.01 10.11 0.17
CA ARG A 23 -8.40 8.93 0.80
C ARG A 23 -6.94 9.22 1.09
N SER A 24 -6.53 9.06 2.34
CA SER A 24 -5.17 9.31 2.81
C SER A 24 -4.61 8.09 3.52
N LEU A 25 -3.28 7.95 3.46
CA LEU A 25 -2.55 6.86 4.06
C LEU A 25 -2.08 7.27 5.47
N TYR A 26 -2.27 6.35 6.42
CA TYR A 26 -1.83 6.52 7.80
C TYR A 26 -1.04 5.29 8.24
N LEU A 27 -0.15 5.48 9.20
CA LEU A 27 0.52 4.42 9.93
C LEU A 27 0.03 4.45 11.37
N ALA A 28 -0.44 3.32 11.89
CA ALA A 28 -0.80 3.15 13.29
C ALA A 28 0.02 2.05 13.92
N ARG A 29 0.16 2.08 15.25
CA ARG A 29 0.72 0.98 16.04
C ARG A 29 -0.39 0.00 16.39
N ILE A 30 -0.05 -1.29 16.46
CA ILE A 30 -0.89 -2.33 17.02
C ILE A 30 -0.39 -2.60 18.43
N GLU A 31 -1.28 -2.40 19.41
CA GLU A 31 -1.02 -2.72 20.80
C GLU A 31 -1.91 -3.90 21.23
N GLN A 32 -1.32 -4.86 21.94
CA GLN A 32 -2.03 -6.01 22.47
C GLN A 32 -2.13 -5.89 23.99
N GLU A 33 -3.35 -5.92 24.49
CA GLU A 33 -3.63 -6.01 25.92
C GLU A 33 -3.24 -7.41 26.42
N ILE A 34 -2.42 -7.49 27.47
CA ILE A 34 -1.83 -8.75 27.95
C ILE A 34 -2.93 -9.68 28.49
N ASP A 35 -3.87 -9.15 29.26
CA ASP A 35 -4.86 -9.97 29.98
C ASP A 35 -5.97 -10.51 29.07
N THR A 36 -6.38 -9.74 28.06
CA THR A 36 -7.51 -10.06 27.19
C THR A 36 -7.07 -10.57 25.81
N GLY A 37 -5.81 -10.36 25.42
CA GLY A 37 -5.32 -10.58 24.07
C GLY A 37 -5.91 -9.61 23.03
N LYS A 38 -6.70 -8.61 23.46
CA LYS A 38 -7.35 -7.65 22.57
C LYS A 38 -6.30 -6.79 21.86
N ARG A 39 -6.41 -6.70 20.54
CA ARG A 39 -5.56 -5.82 19.72
C ARG A 39 -6.27 -4.50 19.43
N THR A 40 -5.55 -3.40 19.58
CA THR A 40 -6.04 -2.05 19.32
C THR A 40 -5.08 -1.29 18.42
N LEU A 41 -5.63 -0.38 17.62
CA LEU A 41 -4.83 0.54 16.80
C LEU A 41 -4.65 1.85 17.56
N THR A 42 -3.41 2.27 17.76
CA THR A 42 -3.06 3.48 18.51
C THR A 42 -2.19 4.42 17.66
N GLY A 43 -2.26 5.71 17.97
CA GLY A 43 -1.41 6.76 17.36
C GLY A 43 -1.36 6.80 15.83
N PRO A 44 -2.50 6.87 15.11
CA PRO A 44 -2.47 6.96 13.65
C PRO A 44 -1.85 8.28 13.18
N GLU A 45 -0.74 8.19 12.47
CA GLU A 45 -0.02 9.33 11.86
C GLU A 45 -0.19 9.33 10.35
N ARG A 46 -0.43 10.50 9.74
CA ARG A 46 -0.56 10.61 8.28
C ARG A 46 0.82 10.51 7.64
N ILE A 47 0.96 9.57 6.71
CA ILE A 47 2.17 9.36 5.91
C ILE A 47 1.91 9.67 4.43
N ALA A 48 2.98 9.79 3.63
CA ALA A 48 2.90 10.16 2.21
C ALA A 48 2.02 11.42 1.98
N SER A 49 2.26 12.48 2.76
CA SER A 49 1.36 13.64 2.86
C SER A 49 1.16 14.40 1.54
N SER A 50 2.12 14.28 0.61
CA SER A 50 2.07 14.81 -0.76
C SER A 50 1.08 14.06 -1.67
N VAL A 51 0.70 12.83 -1.34
CA VAL A 51 -0.25 12.04 -2.14
C VAL A 51 -1.68 12.38 -1.75
N VAL A 52 -2.48 12.77 -2.75
CA VAL A 52 -3.82 13.35 -2.55
C VAL A 52 -4.96 12.35 -2.71
N SER A 53 -4.67 11.15 -3.20
CA SER A 53 -5.63 10.05 -3.32
C SER A 53 -4.90 8.72 -3.23
N ILE A 54 -5.35 7.85 -2.32
CA ILE A 54 -4.84 6.49 -2.14
C ILE A 54 -5.92 5.50 -2.58
N VAL A 55 -5.53 4.55 -3.41
CA VAL A 55 -6.42 3.48 -3.90
C VAL A 55 -6.22 2.23 -3.08
N ASP A 56 -4.99 1.76 -2.98
CA ASP A 56 -4.64 0.53 -2.28
C ASP A 56 -3.22 0.57 -1.72
N VAL A 57 -2.92 -0.27 -0.72
CA VAL A 57 -1.61 -0.36 -0.04
C VAL A 57 -1.29 -1.79 0.39
N ASP A 58 -0.01 -2.14 0.38
CA ASP A 58 0.53 -3.36 0.98
C ASP A 58 1.98 -3.17 1.49
N TRP A 59 2.46 -4.10 2.33
CA TRP A 59 3.80 -4.05 2.91
C TRP A 59 4.83 -4.74 2.00
N SER A 60 5.79 -3.97 1.47
CA SER A 60 6.91 -4.53 0.70
C SER A 60 8.06 -5.02 1.59
N SER A 61 8.17 -4.49 2.81
CA SER A 61 9.14 -4.94 3.83
C SER A 61 8.62 -4.68 5.24
N ALA A 62 9.43 -4.90 6.28
CA ALA A 62 9.08 -4.46 7.64
C ALA A 62 9.03 -2.92 7.78
N ASN A 63 9.72 -2.17 6.93
CA ASN A 63 9.83 -0.71 7.00
C ASN A 63 9.46 -0.01 5.69
N SER A 64 8.79 -0.71 4.77
CA SER A 64 8.46 -0.17 3.46
C SER A 64 7.05 -0.56 3.06
N LEU A 65 6.36 0.38 2.43
CA LEU A 65 5.03 0.19 1.84
C LEU A 65 5.11 0.38 0.33
N ALA A 66 4.38 -0.44 -0.41
CA ALA A 66 4.03 -0.16 -1.80
C ALA A 66 2.54 0.23 -1.84
N PHE A 67 2.19 1.27 -2.57
CA PHE A 67 0.79 1.69 -2.67
C PHE A 67 0.46 2.34 -4.00
N ILE A 68 -0.82 2.27 -4.38
CA ILE A 68 -1.35 2.98 -5.53
C ILE A 68 -1.89 4.33 -5.05
N GLY A 69 -1.43 5.41 -5.66
CA GLY A 69 -1.92 6.73 -5.36
C GLY A 69 -1.71 7.74 -6.47
N ARG A 70 -2.09 8.99 -6.21
CA ARG A 70 -1.91 10.13 -7.10
C ARG A 70 -1.29 11.30 -6.36
N ASN A 71 -0.21 11.85 -6.92
CA ASN A 71 0.35 13.14 -6.50
C ASN A 71 -0.20 14.25 -7.41
N GLY A 72 -0.81 15.28 -6.82
CA GLY A 72 -1.39 16.41 -7.56
C GLY A 72 -2.37 16.00 -8.68
N PRO A 73 -2.28 16.62 -9.88
CA PRO A 73 -3.16 16.33 -11.01
C PRO A 73 -2.71 15.15 -11.89
N GLY A 74 -1.61 14.45 -11.55
CA GLY A 74 -1.06 13.36 -12.37
C GLY A 74 -1.94 12.10 -12.42
N PRO A 75 -1.54 11.06 -13.18
CA PRO A 75 -2.26 9.79 -13.17
C PRO A 75 -2.11 9.06 -11.82
N LEU A 76 -2.95 8.05 -11.61
CA LEU A 76 -2.69 7.04 -10.58
C LEU A 76 -1.42 6.27 -10.96
N GLN A 77 -0.56 6.02 -9.98
CA GLN A 77 0.69 5.27 -10.13
C GLN A 77 1.04 4.57 -8.83
N VAL A 78 2.00 3.67 -8.88
CA VAL A 78 2.58 3.02 -7.72
C VAL A 78 3.66 3.91 -7.12
N PHE A 79 3.72 3.90 -5.79
CA PHE A 79 4.79 4.51 -5.02
C PHE A 79 5.36 3.48 -4.06
N ASP A 80 6.68 3.56 -3.88
CA ASP A 80 7.37 2.96 -2.74
C ASP A 80 7.62 4.03 -1.69
N LEU A 81 7.30 3.71 -0.44
CA LEU A 81 7.57 4.55 0.71
C LEU A 81 8.46 3.83 1.70
N ASP A 82 9.64 4.39 1.94
CA ASP A 82 10.50 4.02 3.05
C ASP A 82 10.04 4.76 4.32
N LEU A 83 9.61 4.02 5.33
CA LEU A 83 9.09 4.57 6.58
C LEU A 83 10.20 5.07 7.52
N ALA A 84 11.43 4.57 7.38
CA ALA A 84 12.55 4.99 8.21
C ALA A 84 13.15 6.31 7.70
N LEU A 85 13.22 6.48 6.38
CA LEU A 85 13.78 7.65 5.73
C LEU A 85 12.71 8.68 5.33
N GLY A 86 11.42 8.33 5.39
CA GLY A 86 10.32 9.16 4.89
C GLY A 86 10.40 9.42 3.38
N THR A 87 11.16 8.59 2.65
CA THR A 87 11.42 8.78 1.22
C THR A 87 10.33 8.13 0.40
N LEU A 88 9.76 8.92 -0.52
CA LEU A 88 8.70 8.49 -1.42
C LEU A 88 9.21 8.45 -2.85
N VAL A 89 9.22 7.27 -3.46
CA VAL A 89 9.71 7.04 -4.82
C VAL A 89 8.55 6.66 -5.74
N PRO A 90 8.25 7.44 -6.80
CA PRO A 90 7.29 7.03 -7.81
C PRO A 90 7.87 5.88 -8.66
N GLN A 91 7.07 4.84 -8.87
CA GLN A 91 7.44 3.66 -9.68
C GLN A 91 6.70 3.62 -11.03
N GLY A 92 5.88 4.63 -11.34
CA GLY A 92 4.94 4.57 -12.47
C GLY A 92 3.90 3.47 -12.24
N GLY A 93 3.31 2.94 -13.31
CA GLY A 93 2.33 1.87 -13.19
C GLY A 93 1.62 1.59 -14.51
N PRO A 94 0.86 0.49 -14.58
CA PRO A 94 -0.09 0.28 -15.68
C PRO A 94 -1.18 1.36 -15.69
N ASP A 95 -1.93 1.47 -16.78
CA ASP A 95 -3.07 2.39 -16.85
C ASP A 95 -4.18 1.96 -15.86
N ARG A 96 -4.75 2.92 -15.14
CA ARG A 96 -5.84 2.71 -14.17
C ARG A 96 -5.61 1.51 -13.20
N PRO A 97 -4.54 1.55 -12.40
CA PRO A 97 -4.27 0.51 -11.39
C PRO A 97 -5.31 0.56 -10.27
N ASP A 98 -5.73 -0.60 -9.75
CA ASP A 98 -6.85 -0.68 -8.80
C ASP A 98 -6.64 -1.56 -7.55
N ALA A 99 -5.68 -2.50 -7.57
CA ALA A 99 -5.25 -3.22 -6.36
C ALA A 99 -3.75 -3.53 -6.43
N ILE A 100 -3.12 -3.68 -5.26
CA ILE A 100 -1.68 -3.94 -5.14
C ILE A 100 -1.42 -5.08 -4.16
N ALA A 101 -0.41 -5.90 -4.46
CA ALA A 101 0.19 -6.83 -3.51
C ALA A 101 1.70 -6.65 -3.48
N ALA A 102 2.26 -6.70 -2.27
CA ALA A 102 3.68 -6.62 -2.02
C ALA A 102 4.06 -7.54 -0.87
N ALA A 103 5.29 -8.04 -0.88
CA ALA A 103 5.82 -8.83 0.23
C ALA A 103 7.36 -8.81 0.21
N PRO A 104 8.00 -9.07 1.36
CA PRO A 104 9.46 -9.13 1.45
C PRO A 104 10.06 -10.10 0.44
N GLY A 105 10.97 -9.61 -0.40
CA GLY A 105 11.70 -10.41 -1.39
C GLY A 105 10.87 -10.86 -2.59
N LEU A 106 9.61 -10.43 -2.70
CA LEU A 106 8.73 -10.72 -3.83
C LEU A 106 8.49 -9.45 -4.66
N PRO A 107 8.30 -9.58 -5.98
CA PRO A 107 7.96 -8.44 -6.84
C PRO A 107 6.66 -7.75 -6.41
N VAL A 108 6.54 -6.45 -6.68
CA VAL A 108 5.25 -5.76 -6.53
C VAL A 108 4.32 -6.18 -7.68
N LEU A 109 3.11 -6.59 -7.33
CA LEU A 109 2.05 -6.95 -8.27
C LEU A 109 0.93 -5.92 -8.23
N VAL A 110 0.41 -5.55 -9.40
CA VAL A 110 -0.68 -4.58 -9.53
C VAL A 110 -1.72 -5.11 -10.50
N SER A 111 -2.99 -5.10 -10.11
CA SER A 111 -4.09 -5.24 -11.07
C SER A 111 -4.48 -3.88 -11.65
N ALA A 112 -4.95 -3.90 -12.90
CA ALA A 112 -5.48 -2.73 -13.58
C ALA A 112 -6.88 -3.00 -14.14
N LYS A 113 -7.58 -1.93 -14.51
CA LYS A 113 -8.96 -1.99 -15.04
C LYS A 113 -9.10 -2.67 -16.40
N ASP A 114 -8.01 -3.02 -17.05
CA ASP A 114 -7.99 -3.87 -18.24
C ASP A 114 -8.07 -5.38 -17.93
N GLY A 115 -8.09 -5.77 -16.64
CA GLY A 115 -8.19 -7.16 -16.21
C GLY A 115 -6.86 -7.91 -16.23
N LEU A 116 -5.73 -7.20 -16.31
CA LEU A 116 -4.39 -7.76 -16.25
C LEU A 116 -3.74 -7.52 -14.89
N ILE A 117 -2.87 -8.46 -14.49
CA ILE A 117 -1.88 -8.24 -13.44
C ILE A 117 -0.54 -7.91 -14.08
N TYR A 118 0.06 -6.84 -13.57
CA TYR A 118 1.39 -6.37 -13.90
C TYR A 118 2.35 -6.65 -12.75
N GLN A 119 3.59 -6.95 -13.10
CA GLN A 119 4.70 -7.05 -12.17
C GLN A 119 5.69 -5.92 -12.44
N LEU A 120 6.19 -5.29 -11.37
CA LEU A 120 7.37 -4.44 -11.44
C LEU A 120 8.64 -5.29 -11.35
N ASP A 121 9.46 -5.24 -12.39
CA ASP A 121 10.76 -5.92 -12.43
C ASP A 121 11.82 -4.99 -13.03
N ALA A 122 12.94 -4.82 -12.33
CA ALA A 122 14.05 -3.93 -12.72
C ALA A 122 13.61 -2.51 -13.17
N GLY A 123 12.54 -1.96 -12.59
CA GLY A 123 11.99 -0.64 -12.93
C GLY A 123 11.03 -0.62 -14.13
N ALA A 124 10.70 -1.78 -14.70
CA ALA A 124 9.75 -1.91 -15.80
C ALA A 124 8.49 -2.70 -15.38
N TRP A 125 7.32 -2.24 -15.83
CA TRP A 125 6.06 -2.93 -15.65
C TRP A 125 5.82 -3.92 -16.80
N THR A 126 5.62 -5.19 -16.46
CA THR A 126 5.36 -6.26 -17.43
C THR A 126 4.05 -6.96 -17.12
N SER A 127 3.21 -7.18 -18.13
CA SER A 127 1.95 -7.93 -17.97
C SER A 127 2.26 -9.41 -17.76
N ARG A 128 1.70 -10.00 -16.71
CA ARG A 128 1.93 -11.40 -16.32
C ARG A 128 0.80 -12.32 -16.74
N LEU A 129 -0.44 -11.95 -16.40
CA LEU A 129 -1.60 -12.83 -16.52
C LEU A 129 -2.92 -12.05 -16.44
N THR A 130 -4.00 -12.66 -16.94
CA THR A 130 -5.37 -12.16 -16.79
C THR A 130 -5.91 -12.54 -15.40
N ALA A 131 -5.99 -11.58 -14.49
CA ALA A 131 -6.58 -11.72 -13.16
C ALA A 131 -6.81 -10.32 -12.53
N TRP A 132 -7.39 -10.28 -11.33
CA TRP A 132 -7.99 -9.07 -10.76
C TRP A 132 -7.76 -8.87 -9.26
N SER A 133 -7.14 -9.84 -8.58
CA SER A 133 -6.91 -9.79 -7.12
C SER A 133 -5.54 -10.36 -6.77
N PRO A 134 -4.45 -9.58 -6.91
CA PRO A 134 -3.13 -10.02 -6.46
C PRO A 134 -3.12 -10.11 -4.92
N SER A 135 -2.48 -11.15 -4.39
CA SER A 135 -2.20 -11.27 -2.96
C SER A 135 -1.02 -12.21 -2.73
N TYR A 136 -0.15 -11.86 -1.79
CA TYR A 136 0.81 -12.81 -1.24
C TYR A 136 0.30 -13.39 0.08
N PRO A 137 0.55 -14.67 0.39
CA PRO A 137 0.25 -15.23 1.70
C PRO A 137 1.02 -14.49 2.80
N SER A 138 0.32 -14.15 3.89
CA SER A 138 0.89 -13.49 5.08
C SER A 138 1.58 -14.49 6.00
#